data_AF-A0A6G0SKY2-F1
#
_entry.id   AF-A0A6G0SKY2-F1
#
_cell.length_a   1.000
_cell.length_b   1.000
_cell.length_c   1.000
_cell.angle_alpha   90.00
_cell.angle_beta   90.00
_cell.angle_gamma   90.00
#
_symmetry.space_group_name_H-M   'P 1'
#
loop_
_entity.id
_entity.type
_entity.pdbx_description
1 polymer ?
#
loop_
_entity_poly.entity_id
_entity_poly.type
_entity_poly.pdbx_seq_one_letter_code
_entity_poly.pdbx_strand_id
1 'polypeptide(L)'
;MVLTPDAEKRFWLVTGSVDNALATKGIRFRVYRLVASYLGYYDPARRVGDKDNALWYEGETLLIHSLFETRENALMFDNALHDECITALSPLNGHNVSTKLPWTSTPGELSELRRIYSRDYVPHDTESPQASMGSLSTTISLVDVMTDEFKYQRIESEEWFGSVGKAQSCRLMSR
;
A
#
# COMPACT_ATOMS: atom_id res chain seq x y z
N MET A 1 -48.40 3.65 1.27
CA MET A 1 -46.97 3.52 1.56
C MET A 1 -46.30 3.12 0.26
N VAL A 2 -45.66 4.06 -0.44
CA VAL A 2 -44.99 3.78 -1.71
C VAL A 2 -43.59 3.29 -1.35
N LEU A 3 -43.30 2.02 -1.64
CA LEU A 3 -41.94 1.50 -1.60
C LEU A 3 -41.19 2.15 -2.76
N THR A 4 -40.39 3.16 -2.48
CA THR A 4 -39.37 3.62 -3.43
C THR A 4 -38.37 2.48 -3.62
N PRO A 5 -38.10 2.02 -4.84
CA PRO A 5 -37.08 1.01 -5.07
C PRO A 5 -35.74 1.55 -4.57
N ASP A 6 -35.01 0.73 -3.82
CA ASP A 6 -33.67 1.07 -3.31
C ASP A 6 -32.84 1.70 -4.42
N ALA A 7 -32.37 2.92 -4.19
CA ALA A 7 -31.56 3.64 -5.15
C ALA A 7 -30.31 2.80 -5.42
N GLU A 8 -30.17 2.30 -6.66
CA GLU A 8 -28.95 1.63 -7.10
C GLU A 8 -27.74 2.51 -6.78
N LYS A 9 -26.96 2.08 -5.78
CA LYS A 9 -25.79 2.84 -5.36
C LYS A 9 -24.68 2.59 -6.38
N ARG A 10 -24.20 3.68 -6.99
CA ARG A 10 -23.17 3.62 -8.04
C ARG A 10 -21.79 3.65 -7.44
N PHE A 11 -20.88 2.84 -7.97
CA PHE A 11 -19.48 2.79 -7.56
C PHE A 11 -18.55 3.08 -8.75
N TRP A 12 -17.38 3.59 -8.43
CA TRP A 12 -16.30 3.82 -9.37
C TRP A 12 -15.36 2.63 -9.29
N LEU A 13 -15.29 1.86 -10.37
CA LEU A 13 -14.34 0.77 -10.45
C LEU A 13 -13.02 1.33 -10.96
N VAL A 14 -11.95 1.05 -10.23
CA VAL A 14 -10.59 1.24 -10.73
C VAL A 14 -10.00 -0.13 -11.02
N THR A 15 -9.67 -0.35 -12.28
CA THR A 15 -8.83 -1.48 -12.70
C THR A 15 -7.46 -0.97 -13.09
N GLY A 16 -6.42 -1.77 -12.84
CA GLY A 16 -5.07 -1.38 -13.21
C GLY A 16 -4.08 -2.52 -13.14
N SER A 17 -2.84 -2.22 -13.53
CA SER A 17 -1.73 -3.15 -13.52
C SER A 17 -0.43 -2.45 -13.18
N VAL A 18 0.48 -3.19 -12.53
CA VAL A 18 1.88 -2.81 -12.32
C VAL A 18 2.75 -3.88 -12.96
N ASP A 19 3.50 -3.51 -13.99
CA ASP A 19 4.34 -4.43 -14.76
C ASP A 19 5.57 -4.87 -13.95
N ASN A 20 5.99 -6.12 -14.11
CA ASN A 20 7.17 -6.71 -13.46
C ASN A 20 7.21 -6.55 -11.92
N ALA A 21 6.04 -6.41 -11.29
CA ALA A 21 5.90 -6.13 -9.87
C ALA A 21 6.34 -7.29 -8.97
N LEU A 22 6.33 -8.53 -9.47
CA LEU A 22 6.72 -9.72 -8.71
C LEU A 22 8.22 -9.77 -8.38
N ALA A 23 9.07 -9.01 -9.05
CA ALA A 23 10.50 -8.96 -8.71
C ALA A 23 10.77 -8.03 -7.51
N THR A 24 9.86 -7.10 -7.21
CA THR A 24 10.13 -5.97 -6.31
C THR A 24 9.35 -6.10 -5.01
N LYS A 25 10.09 -6.14 -3.90
CA LYS A 25 9.52 -6.27 -2.56
C LYS A 25 8.69 -5.03 -2.20
N GLY A 26 7.48 -5.27 -1.67
CA GLY A 26 6.66 -4.22 -1.07
C GLY A 26 5.69 -3.50 -2.00
N ILE A 27 5.68 -3.79 -3.31
CA ILE A 27 4.71 -3.18 -4.24
C ILE A 27 3.28 -3.50 -3.84
N ARG A 28 2.93 -4.79 -3.72
CA ARG A 28 1.57 -5.20 -3.34
C ARG A 28 1.12 -4.60 -2.01
N PHE A 29 2.02 -4.54 -1.02
CA PHE A 29 1.74 -3.87 0.26
C PHE A 29 1.48 -2.37 0.08
N ARG A 30 2.29 -1.68 -0.72
CA ARG A 30 2.13 -0.24 -0.98
C ARG A 30 0.79 0.04 -1.66
N VAL A 31 0.43 -0.74 -2.68
CA VAL A 31 -0.85 -0.62 -3.38
C VAL A 31 -2.03 -0.90 -2.44
N TYR A 32 -1.97 -1.96 -1.61
CA TYR A 32 -3.00 -2.22 -0.58
C TYR A 32 -3.22 -1.03 0.35
N ARG A 33 -2.13 -0.39 0.80
CA ARG A 33 -2.21 0.80 1.65
C ARG A 33 -2.88 1.97 0.95
N LEU A 34 -2.57 2.21 -0.32
CA LEU A 34 -3.20 3.29 -1.09
C LEU A 34 -4.70 3.05 -1.25
N VAL A 35 -5.10 1.85 -1.68
CA VAL A 35 -6.53 1.50 -1.83
C VAL A 35 -7.28 1.70 -0.51
N ALA A 36 -6.68 1.27 0.61
CA ALA A 36 -7.27 1.47 1.94
C ALA A 36 -7.38 2.96 2.33
N SER A 37 -6.32 3.74 2.11
CA SER A 37 -6.25 5.19 2.39
C SER A 37 -7.29 5.99 1.60
N TYR A 38 -7.60 5.58 0.37
CA TYR A 38 -8.42 6.34 -0.55
C TYR A 38 -9.83 5.81 -0.72
N LEU A 39 -10.47 5.23 0.29
CA LEU A 39 -11.91 5.01 0.10
C LEU A 39 -12.25 3.64 -0.58
N GLY A 40 -11.32 2.70 -0.74
CA GLY A 40 -11.53 1.45 -1.50
C GLY A 40 -12.32 0.31 -0.81
N TYR A 41 -13.11 -0.41 -1.62
CA TYR A 41 -13.90 -1.59 -1.26
C TYR A 41 -13.57 -2.76 -2.18
N TYR A 42 -13.76 -3.97 -1.69
CA TYR A 42 -13.72 -5.17 -2.52
C TYR A 42 -14.92 -5.18 -3.45
N ASP A 43 -14.74 -5.73 -4.65
CA ASP A 43 -15.84 -6.01 -5.56
C ASP A 43 -16.45 -7.38 -5.21
N PRO A 44 -17.73 -7.45 -4.76
CA PRO A 44 -18.39 -8.72 -4.46
C PRO A 44 -18.42 -9.66 -5.66
N ALA A 45 -18.44 -9.13 -6.89
CA ALA A 45 -18.41 -9.93 -8.11
C ALA A 45 -17.08 -10.68 -8.31
N ARG A 46 -16.02 -10.33 -7.57
CA ARG A 46 -14.70 -10.98 -7.60
C ARG A 46 -14.41 -11.81 -6.36
N ARG A 47 -15.40 -12.05 -5.51
CA ARG A 47 -15.26 -12.96 -4.37
C ARG A 47 -15.13 -14.39 -4.90
N VAL A 48 -14.05 -15.08 -4.53
CA VAL A 48 -13.81 -16.49 -4.88
C VAL A 48 -13.84 -17.29 -3.58
N GLY A 49 -14.90 -18.08 -3.39
CA GLY A 49 -15.18 -18.71 -2.09
C GLY A 49 -15.38 -17.64 -1.01
N ASP A 50 -14.63 -17.75 0.08
CA ASP A 50 -14.66 -16.77 1.18
C ASP A 50 -13.55 -15.69 1.08
N LYS A 51 -12.81 -15.63 -0.04
CA LYS A 51 -11.70 -14.69 -0.24
C LYS A 51 -12.12 -13.53 -1.14
N ASP A 52 -12.09 -12.32 -0.58
CA ASP A 52 -12.20 -11.10 -1.36
C ASP A 52 -10.84 -10.74 -1.97
N ASN A 53 -10.81 -10.51 -3.29
CA ASN A 53 -9.57 -10.23 -4.02
C ASN A 53 -9.62 -8.88 -4.74
N ALA A 54 -8.87 -7.92 -4.21
CA ALA A 54 -8.65 -6.62 -4.85
C ALA A 54 -7.31 -6.56 -5.59
N LEU A 55 -6.35 -7.38 -5.20
CA LEU A 55 -4.97 -7.38 -5.70
C LEU A 55 -4.46 -8.81 -5.83
N TRP A 56 -4.03 -9.21 -7.03
CA TRP A 56 -3.51 -10.55 -7.33
C TRP A 56 -2.47 -10.46 -8.46
N TYR A 57 -1.61 -11.46 -8.59
CA TYR A 57 -0.63 -11.51 -9.67
C TYR A 57 -1.15 -12.35 -10.84
N GLU A 58 -0.85 -11.90 -12.05
CA GLU A 58 -0.92 -12.69 -13.28
C GLU A 58 0.48 -12.69 -13.92
N GLY A 59 1.19 -13.82 -13.78
CA GLY A 59 2.62 -13.88 -14.09
C GLY A 59 3.41 -12.93 -13.19
N GLU A 60 4.17 -12.03 -13.79
CA GLU A 60 4.97 -11.02 -13.08
C GLU A 60 4.22 -9.71 -12.82
N THR A 61 3.01 -9.55 -13.37
CA THR A 61 2.23 -8.32 -13.31
C THR A 61 1.26 -8.36 -12.13
N LEU A 62 1.26 -7.30 -11.31
CA LEU A 62 0.26 -7.13 -10.25
C LEU A 62 -0.99 -6.47 -10.83
N LEU A 63 -2.14 -7.11 -10.68
CA LEU A 63 -3.44 -6.54 -11.09
C LEU A 63 -4.16 -5.88 -9.92
N ILE A 64 -4.86 -4.80 -10.24
CA ILE A 64 -5.62 -3.94 -9.34
C ILE A 64 -7.09 -3.96 -9.73
N HIS A 65 -7.97 -4.21 -8.76
CA HIS A 65 -9.42 -4.14 -8.92
C HIS A 65 -10.08 -3.71 -7.62
N SER A 66 -10.54 -2.47 -7.56
CA SER A 66 -11.17 -1.93 -6.33
C SER A 66 -12.30 -0.97 -6.66
N LEU A 67 -13.36 -1.03 -5.84
CA LEU A 67 -14.52 -0.13 -5.94
C LEU A 67 -14.35 1.07 -5.02
N PHE A 68 -14.83 2.23 -5.46
CA PHE A 68 -14.85 3.48 -4.68
C PHE A 68 -16.24 4.10 -4.74
N GLU A 69 -16.72 4.59 -3.61
CA GLU A 69 -18.07 5.19 -3.54
C GLU A 69 -18.16 6.53 -4.30
N THR A 70 -17.06 7.29 -4.33
CA THR A 70 -17.01 8.60 -4.99
C THR A 70 -15.95 8.62 -6.09
N ARG A 71 -16.23 9.43 -7.13
CA ARG A 71 -15.28 9.66 -8.23
C ARG A 71 -13.97 10.26 -7.72
N GLU A 72 -14.10 11.17 -6.78
CA GLU A 72 -12.99 11.90 -6.17
C GLU A 72 -12.00 10.94 -5.52
N ASN A 73 -12.48 9.99 -4.70
CA ASN A 73 -11.64 8.97 -4.08
C ASN A 73 -10.93 8.09 -5.12
N ALA A 74 -11.64 7.69 -6.17
CA ALA A 74 -11.05 6.90 -7.26
C ALA A 74 -9.94 7.68 -8.00
N LEU A 75 -10.15 8.96 -8.27
CA LEU A 75 -9.16 9.84 -8.91
C LEU A 75 -7.98 10.15 -8.00
N MET A 76 -8.21 10.33 -6.69
CA MET A 76 -7.12 10.54 -5.73
C MET A 76 -6.26 9.27 -5.60
N PHE A 77 -6.87 8.09 -5.57
CA PHE A 77 -6.15 6.83 -5.61
C PHE A 77 -5.31 6.70 -6.88
N ASP A 78 -5.91 6.99 -8.04
CA ASP A 78 -5.25 6.94 -9.34
C ASP A 78 -4.02 7.87 -9.38
N ASN A 79 -4.19 9.14 -9.02
CA ASN A 79 -3.11 10.11 -8.94
C ASN A 79 -1.99 9.63 -7.99
N ALA A 80 -2.35 9.19 -6.78
CA ALA A 80 -1.36 8.76 -5.80
C ALA A 80 -0.59 7.52 -6.27
N LEU A 81 -1.24 6.60 -6.98
CA LEU A 81 -0.59 5.43 -7.55
C LEU A 81 0.45 5.83 -8.62
N HIS A 82 0.14 6.80 -9.47
CA HIS A 82 1.08 7.34 -10.46
C HIS A 82 2.22 8.14 -9.80
N ASP A 83 1.94 8.92 -8.76
CA ASP A 83 2.97 9.65 -8.01
C ASP A 83 3.99 8.71 -7.34
N GLU A 84 3.56 7.53 -6.88
CA GLU A 84 4.48 6.52 -6.34
C GLU A 84 5.52 6.05 -7.36
N CYS A 85 5.19 6.09 -8.65
CA CYS A 85 6.11 5.66 -9.71
C CYS A 85 7.31 6.59 -9.87
N ILE A 86 7.19 7.84 -9.42
CA ILE A 86 8.25 8.85 -9.47
C ILE A 86 8.77 9.23 -8.08
N THR A 87 8.09 8.81 -7.01
CA THR A 87 8.47 9.12 -5.63
C THR A 87 9.70 8.31 -5.22
N ALA A 88 10.78 8.99 -4.86
CA ALA A 88 12.01 8.35 -4.39
C ALA A 88 11.73 7.46 -3.17
N LEU A 89 12.39 6.30 -3.10
CA LEU A 89 12.21 5.28 -2.06
C LEU A 89 10.84 4.58 -2.03
N SER A 90 9.92 4.90 -2.96
CA SER A 90 8.74 4.08 -3.17
C SER A 90 9.14 2.72 -3.77
N PRO A 91 8.51 1.61 -3.34
CA PRO A 91 8.62 0.33 -4.05
C PRO A 91 8.15 0.38 -5.50
N LEU A 92 7.26 1.32 -5.86
CA LEU A 92 6.80 1.49 -7.24
C LEU A 92 7.70 2.39 -8.07
N ASN A 93 8.74 3.00 -7.48
CA ASN A 93 9.61 3.90 -8.22
C ASN A 93 10.19 3.20 -9.47
N GLY A 94 10.04 3.86 -10.63
CA GLY A 94 10.50 3.33 -11.92
C GLY A 94 9.66 2.20 -12.51
N HIS A 95 8.56 1.80 -11.86
CA HIS A 95 7.66 0.79 -12.41
C HIS A 95 6.63 1.43 -13.34
N ASN A 96 6.20 0.67 -14.34
CA ASN A 96 5.14 1.09 -15.24
C ASN A 96 3.78 0.73 -14.65
N VAL A 97 2.90 1.71 -14.52
CA VAL A 97 1.55 1.56 -13.99
C VAL A 97 0.54 1.97 -15.05
N SER A 98 -0.48 1.13 -15.24
CA SER A 98 -1.64 1.44 -16.07
C SER A 98 -2.91 1.35 -15.25
N THR A 99 -3.81 2.33 -15.41
CA THR A 99 -5.09 2.37 -14.71
C THR A 99 -6.21 2.76 -15.67
N LYS A 100 -7.40 2.25 -15.39
CA LYS A 100 -8.66 2.57 -16.07
C LYS A 100 -9.73 2.81 -15.02
N LEU A 101 -10.51 3.87 -15.22
CA LEU A 101 -11.63 4.23 -14.35
C LEU A 101 -12.97 4.11 -15.07
N PRO A 102 -13.44 2.89 -15.41
CA PRO A 102 -14.81 2.72 -15.87
C PRO A 102 -15.78 3.03 -14.73
N TRP A 103 -16.87 3.73 -15.05
CA TRP A 103 -18.03 3.76 -14.15
C TRP A 103 -18.66 2.35 -14.14
N THR A 104 -18.96 1.82 -12.96
CA THR A 104 -19.69 0.55 -12.86
C THR A 104 -20.95 0.75 -12.02
N SER A 105 -22.09 0.32 -12.56
CA SER A 105 -23.28 0.08 -11.77
C SER A 105 -23.19 -1.34 -11.24
N THR A 106 -22.66 -1.51 -10.03
CA THR A 106 -22.83 -2.77 -9.31
C THR A 106 -24.18 -2.72 -8.59
N PRO A 107 -25.17 -3.57 -8.95
CA PRO A 107 -26.38 -3.73 -8.16
C PRO A 107 -25.99 -4.46 -6.88
N GLY A 108 -25.63 -3.71 -5.86
CA GLY A 108 -25.30 -4.23 -4.54
C GLY A 108 -26.21 -3.56 -3.54
N GLU A 109 -27.12 -4.34 -2.96
CA GLU A 109 -27.71 -4.00 -1.67
C GLU A 109 -26.54 -3.65 -0.74
N LEU A 110 -26.60 -2.48 -0.09
CA LEU A 110 -25.52 -1.90 0.71
C LEU A 110 -24.96 -2.84 1.81
N SER A 111 -25.69 -3.93 2.09
CA SER A 111 -25.47 -4.94 3.11
C SER A 111 -24.22 -5.80 2.94
N GLU A 112 -23.54 -5.84 1.78
CA GLU A 112 -22.42 -6.78 1.55
C GLU A 112 -21.07 -6.19 1.10
N LEU A 113 -20.94 -4.87 0.97
CA LEU A 113 -19.66 -4.26 0.57
C LEU A 113 -18.65 -4.29 1.71
N ARG A 114 -17.61 -5.11 1.55
CA ARG A 114 -16.51 -5.16 2.50
C ARG A 114 -15.46 -4.11 2.17
N ARG A 115 -15.12 -3.34 3.20
CA ARG A 115 -14.08 -2.33 3.17
C ARG A 115 -12.68 -2.94 3.07
N ILE A 116 -11.83 -2.37 2.21
CA ILE A 116 -10.41 -2.73 2.16
C ILE A 116 -9.67 -1.95 3.24
N TYR A 117 -8.92 -2.67 4.07
CA TYR A 117 -8.02 -2.10 5.08
C TYR A 117 -6.59 -2.58 4.86
N SER A 118 -5.60 -1.79 5.29
CA SER A 118 -4.18 -2.17 5.23
C SER A 118 -3.89 -3.51 5.93
N ARG A 119 -4.68 -3.87 6.95
CA ARG A 119 -4.58 -5.14 7.69
C ARG A 119 -5.03 -6.37 6.87
N ASP A 120 -5.74 -6.16 5.77
CA ASP A 120 -6.15 -7.25 4.89
C ASP A 120 -4.99 -7.77 4.04
N TYR A 121 -3.88 -7.03 3.96
CA TYR A 121 -2.65 -7.51 3.36
C TYR A 121 -2.04 -8.61 4.23
N VAL A 122 -1.88 -9.80 3.65
CA VAL A 122 -1.21 -10.94 4.30
C VAL A 122 0.22 -11.04 3.76
N PRO A 123 1.25 -10.72 4.56
CA PRO A 123 2.65 -10.70 4.08
C PRO A 123 3.17 -12.07 3.65
N HIS A 124 2.57 -13.15 4.15
CA HIS A 124 2.97 -14.53 3.89
C HIS A 124 2.13 -15.24 2.81
N ASP A 125 1.25 -14.50 2.11
CA ASP A 125 0.52 -15.07 0.97
C ASP A 125 1.53 -15.45 -0.13
N THR A 126 1.37 -16.62 -0.74
CA THR A 126 2.39 -17.31 -1.55
C THR A 126 2.81 -16.57 -2.81
N GLU A 127 2.02 -15.57 -3.23
CA GLU A 127 2.23 -14.79 -4.44
C GLU A 127 3.00 -13.49 -4.22
N SER A 128 3.27 -13.07 -2.97
CA SER A 128 3.97 -11.80 -2.70
C SER A 128 5.44 -12.03 -2.39
N PRO A 129 6.38 -11.35 -3.09
CA PRO A 129 7.80 -11.37 -2.73
C PRO A 129 7.91 -10.74 -1.35
N GLN A 130 8.20 -11.59 -0.37
CA GLN A 130 8.26 -11.15 1.01
C GLN A 130 9.31 -10.06 1.13
N ALA A 131 9.00 -9.01 1.89
CA ALA A 131 10.05 -8.37 2.66
C ALA A 131 10.60 -9.46 3.58
N SER A 132 11.59 -10.23 3.12
CA SER A 132 12.57 -10.81 4.03
C SER A 132 13.04 -9.59 4.80
N MET A 133 12.54 -9.43 6.02
CA MET A 133 13.22 -8.61 7.01
C MET A 133 14.64 -9.11 6.92
N GLY A 134 15.53 -8.31 6.32
CA GLY A 134 16.95 -8.57 6.48
C GLY A 134 17.11 -8.74 7.97
N SER A 135 17.58 -9.91 8.40
CA SER A 135 17.77 -10.18 9.80
C SER A 135 18.65 -9.04 10.30
N LEU A 136 18.05 -8.06 10.97
CA LEU A 136 18.82 -7.03 11.63
C LEU A 136 19.61 -7.83 12.64
N SER A 137 20.93 -7.84 12.45
CA SER A 137 21.82 -8.34 13.46
C SER A 137 21.42 -7.64 14.76
N THR A 138 20.89 -8.39 15.73
CA THR A 138 20.59 -7.88 17.07
C THR A 138 21.87 -7.49 17.81
N THR A 139 23.03 -7.71 17.20
CA THR A 139 24.30 -7.15 17.62
C THR A 139 24.32 -5.65 17.30
N ILE A 140 23.66 -4.87 18.15
CA ILE A 140 23.97 -3.45 18.27
C ILE A 140 25.40 -3.39 18.81
N SER A 141 26.39 -3.02 18.00
CA SER A 141 27.67 -2.57 18.54
C SER A 141 27.45 -1.16 19.09
N LEU A 142 26.94 -1.08 20.33
CA LEU A 142 26.99 0.16 21.09
C LEU A 142 28.47 0.46 21.31
N VAL A 143 29.00 1.38 20.50
CA VAL A 143 30.30 1.99 20.72
C VAL A 143 30.16 2.76 22.03
N ASP A 144 31.03 2.47 23.01
CA ASP A 144 30.98 3.10 24.33
C ASP A 144 31.04 4.62 24.16
N VAL A 145 30.17 5.34 24.86
CA VAL A 145 30.10 6.82 24.85
C VAL A 145 31.45 7.45 25.16
N MET A 146 32.31 6.74 25.90
CA MET A 146 33.64 7.21 26.27
C MET A 146 34.70 7.04 25.17
N THR A 147 34.34 6.50 24.02
CA THR A 147 35.27 6.28 22.91
C THR A 147 35.12 7.34 21.82
N ASP A 148 36.25 7.75 21.23
CA ASP A 148 36.30 8.81 20.22
C ASP A 148 35.49 8.47 18.95
N GLU A 149 35.19 7.19 18.75
CA GLU A 149 34.40 6.66 17.65
C GLU A 149 32.89 6.97 17.78
N PHE A 150 32.40 7.27 18.98
CA PHE A 150 30.98 7.57 19.23
C PHE A 150 30.48 8.81 18.48
N LYS A 151 31.35 9.82 18.29
CA LYS A 151 30.99 11.08 17.60
C LYS A 151 30.59 10.88 16.13
N TYR A 152 31.00 9.77 15.52
CA TYR A 152 30.69 9.43 14.14
C TYR A 152 29.40 8.61 13.98
N GLN A 153 28.77 8.16 15.08
CA GLN A 153 27.45 7.51 15.05
C GLN A 153 26.28 8.51 15.08
N ARG A 154 26.53 9.79 15.39
CA ARG A 154 25.51 10.84 15.46
C ARG A 154 25.52 11.68 14.19
N ILE A 155 24.38 11.74 13.49
CA ILE A 155 24.23 12.49 12.22
C ILE A 155 23.79 13.96 12.45
N GLU A 156 23.35 14.33 13.65
CA GLU A 156 22.83 15.69 13.94
C GLU A 156 23.41 16.24 15.26
N SER A 157 23.54 17.57 15.38
CA SER A 157 24.08 18.24 16.57
C SER A 157 23.10 18.16 17.76
N GLU A 158 23.64 18.08 18.98
CA GLU A 158 22.87 17.95 20.23
C GLU A 158 21.84 19.07 20.46
N GLU A 159 22.03 20.23 19.84
CA GLU A 159 21.16 21.40 20.00
C GLU A 159 19.73 21.21 19.43
N TRP A 160 19.52 20.21 18.56
CA TRP A 160 18.24 19.99 17.88
C TRP A 160 17.28 19.08 18.63
N PHE A 161 17.73 18.40 19.69
CA PHE A 161 16.87 17.56 20.50
C PHE A 161 16.58 18.26 21.84
N GLY A 162 15.33 18.67 22.03
CA GLY A 162 14.80 18.92 23.38
C GLY A 162 14.92 17.67 24.26
N SER A 163 14.61 17.77 25.55
CA SER A 163 14.83 16.75 26.60
C SER A 163 14.19 15.36 26.36
N VAL A 164 13.53 15.14 25.22
CA VAL A 164 12.91 13.89 24.80
C VAL A 164 13.41 13.49 23.40
N GLY A 165 14.73 13.48 23.20
CA GLY A 165 15.36 13.11 21.94
C GLY A 165 15.49 11.60 21.75
N LYS A 166 14.49 10.95 21.13
CA LYS A 166 14.70 9.66 20.45
C LYS A 166 14.18 9.75 19.03
N ALA A 167 15.09 9.66 18.05
CA ALA A 167 14.73 9.41 16.67
C ALA A 167 14.17 7.98 16.55
N GLN A 168 12.95 7.82 16.03
CA GLN A 168 12.26 6.53 15.92
C GLN A 168 12.78 5.64 14.79
N SER A 169 13.80 6.05 14.02
CA SER A 169 14.26 5.28 12.87
C SER A 169 15.66 5.71 12.42
N CYS A 170 16.62 4.78 12.45
CA CYS A 170 17.92 4.92 11.80
C CYS A 170 17.95 4.04 10.55
N ARG A 171 18.36 4.58 9.40
CA ARG A 171 18.68 3.80 8.19
C ARG A 171 20.17 3.95 7.91
N LEU A 172 20.85 2.82 7.71
CA LEU A 172 22.24 2.78 7.27
C LEU A 172 22.29 3.04 5.75
N MET A 173 23.06 4.03 5.33
CA MET A 173 23.44 4.23 3.93
C MET A 173 24.74 3.47 3.69
N SER A 174 24.74 2.54 2.74
CA SER A 174 25.97 1.88 2.29
C SER A 174 26.79 2.81 1.38
N ARG A 175 28.12 2.64 1.40
CA ARG A 175 29.03 3.29 0.44
C ARG A 175 28.93 2.69 -0.95
#